data_AF-A0A1V5BKG1-F1
#
_entry.id   AF-A0A1V5BKG1-F1
#
_cell.length_a   1.000
_cell.length_b   1.000
_cell.length_c   1.000
_cell.angle_alpha   90.00
_cell.angle_beta   90.00
_cell.angle_gamma   90.00
#
_symmetry.space_group_name_H-M   'P 1'
#
loop_
_entity.id
_entity.type
_entity.pdbx_description
1 polymer ?
#
loop_
_entity_poly.entity_id
_entity_poly.type
_entity_poly.pdbx_seq_one_letter_code
_entity_poly.pdbx_strand_id
1 'polypeptide(L)'
;MKRHYWVCLLLTAMLLAGCSTRKAQLSVEESNTPPDKNSAVVEVKPENRNLQPAGKSLTKAEKVTEQKNNRDREVVDYKSIKDREKSMPYAGLVSDDYERIISLDELAGRIAATYKFLEDYPASPDKEEMTRWRNEYLHDYLSGNYKYTSSFQWMDGSNVFSKEYLKSYEDSKEKYKGTAFGALLEEYTTLIKNEGNKMTDKVRAFVNKNSKDEQVIFKLPN
;
A
#
# COMPACT_ATOMS: atom_id res chain seq x y z
N MET A 1 13.74 -52.65 38.65
CA MET A 1 14.10 -51.28 38.21
C MET A 1 15.45 -51.29 37.47
N LYS A 2 15.51 -51.66 36.17
CA LYS A 2 16.76 -51.60 35.37
C LYS A 2 16.54 -51.88 33.87
N ARG A 3 15.57 -51.22 33.23
CA ARG A 3 15.34 -51.38 31.77
C ARG A 3 15.01 -50.08 30.99
N HIS A 4 15.14 -48.90 31.59
CA HIS A 4 14.75 -47.63 30.92
C HIS A 4 15.90 -46.65 30.66
N TYR A 5 17.15 -47.04 30.91
CA TYR A 5 18.30 -46.14 30.77
C TYR A 5 18.97 -46.12 29.38
N TRP A 6 18.58 -47.00 28.47
CA TRP A 6 19.27 -47.13 27.17
C TRP A 6 18.61 -46.34 26.02
N VAL A 7 17.35 -45.92 26.17
CA VAL A 7 16.64 -45.20 25.09
C VAL A 7 17.00 -43.70 25.06
N CYS A 8 17.39 -43.11 26.20
CA CYS A 8 17.72 -41.68 26.26
C CYS A 8 19.09 -41.32 25.67
N LEU A 9 19.96 -42.29 25.37
CA LEU A 9 21.33 -42.01 24.90
C LEU A 9 21.48 -41.98 23.37
N LEU A 10 20.42 -42.32 22.61
CA LEU A 10 20.44 -42.30 21.14
C LEU A 10 19.89 -41.01 20.52
N LEU A 11 19.24 -40.13 21.31
CA LEU A 11 18.60 -38.92 20.78
C LEU A 11 19.50 -37.67 20.78
N THR A 12 20.66 -37.71 21.42
CA THR A 12 21.60 -36.57 21.49
C THR A 12 22.61 -36.51 20.34
N ALA A 13 22.67 -37.52 19.46
CA ALA A 13 23.66 -37.57 18.37
C ALA A 13 23.18 -36.94 17.04
N MET A 14 21.91 -36.53 16.91
CA MET A 14 21.37 -36.00 15.64
C MET A 14 21.34 -34.46 15.52
N LEU A 15 21.85 -33.71 16.50
CA LEU A 15 21.84 -32.23 16.47
C LEU A 15 23.15 -31.57 16.01
N LEU A 16 24.13 -32.33 15.50
CA LEU A 16 25.46 -31.80 15.10
C LEU A 16 25.81 -31.93 13.61
N ALA A 17 24.86 -32.24 12.73
CA ALA A 17 25.09 -32.27 11.28
C ALA A 17 24.19 -31.26 10.57
N GLY A 18 24.72 -30.08 10.20
CA GLY A 18 23.95 -29.17 9.34
C GLY A 18 24.39 -27.72 9.18
N CYS A 19 25.61 -27.31 9.56
CA CYS A 19 26.18 -26.08 9.00
C CYS A 19 26.66 -26.37 7.57
N SER A 20 26.00 -25.82 6.56
CA SER A 20 26.62 -25.67 5.23
C SER A 20 26.18 -24.36 4.58
N THR A 21 27.09 -23.39 4.64
CA THR A 21 27.13 -22.15 3.87
C THR A 21 27.16 -22.44 2.37
N ARG A 22 26.26 -21.82 1.60
CA ARG A 22 26.53 -21.47 0.19
C ARG A 22 26.26 -19.99 -0.04
N LYS A 23 27.36 -19.25 -0.16
CA LYS A 23 27.45 -18.01 -0.93
C LYS A 23 27.39 -18.38 -2.42
N ALA A 24 26.51 -17.73 -3.17
CA ALA A 24 26.58 -17.55 -4.62
C ALA A 24 26.03 -16.14 -4.85
N GLN A 25 26.87 -15.11 -4.83
CA GLN A 25 27.68 -14.61 -5.94
C GLN A 25 26.80 -14.13 -7.11
N LEU A 26 26.56 -12.82 -7.09
CA LEU A 26 26.04 -12.02 -8.19
C LEU A 26 26.89 -12.22 -9.45
N SER A 27 26.21 -12.31 -10.60
CA SER A 27 26.71 -11.76 -11.86
C SER A 27 25.63 -10.84 -12.42
N VAL A 28 25.87 -9.54 -12.29
CA VAL A 28 25.12 -8.49 -12.98
C VAL A 28 25.65 -8.47 -14.41
N GLU A 29 24.78 -8.73 -15.37
CA GLU A 29 25.07 -8.56 -16.79
C GLU A 29 24.73 -7.12 -17.17
N GLU A 30 25.78 -6.35 -17.42
CA GLU A 30 25.76 -4.93 -17.74
C GLU A 30 25.50 -4.77 -19.25
N SER A 31 24.25 -4.48 -19.62
CA SER A 31 23.88 -4.14 -20.99
C SER A 31 24.24 -2.68 -21.28
N ASN A 32 25.37 -2.50 -21.96
CA ASN A 32 25.82 -1.24 -22.52
C ASN A 32 25.05 -0.90 -23.79
N THR A 33 24.16 0.10 -23.74
CA THR A 33 23.60 0.75 -24.95
C THR A 33 23.94 2.24 -24.91
N PRO A 34 24.52 2.82 -25.98
CA PRO A 34 25.08 4.16 -25.98
C PRO A 34 24.01 5.28 -25.96
N PRO A 35 24.32 6.47 -25.42
CA PRO A 35 23.40 7.60 -25.40
C PRO A 35 23.36 8.29 -26.76
N ASP A 36 22.16 8.34 -27.36
CA ASP A 36 21.90 9.11 -28.57
C ASP A 36 21.90 10.61 -28.26
N LYS A 37 22.69 11.33 -29.05
CA LYS A 37 22.89 12.77 -28.99
C LYS A 37 21.85 13.42 -29.88
N ASN A 38 20.86 14.10 -29.30
CA ASN A 38 20.20 15.23 -29.94
C ASN A 38 19.67 16.20 -28.89
N SER A 39 20.54 17.15 -28.53
CA SER A 39 20.19 18.39 -27.87
C SER A 39 19.34 19.26 -28.80
N ALA A 40 18.13 19.61 -28.35
CA ALA A 40 17.46 20.83 -28.76
C ALA A 40 17.14 21.62 -27.49
N VAL A 41 18.02 22.58 -27.19
CA VAL A 41 17.82 23.61 -26.18
C VAL A 41 16.72 24.54 -26.70
N VAL A 42 15.55 24.52 -26.07
CA VAL A 42 14.52 25.55 -26.26
C VAL A 42 14.53 26.43 -25.02
N GLU A 43 15.03 27.64 -25.23
CA GLU A 43 15.05 28.75 -24.29
C GLU A 43 13.61 29.22 -24.02
N VAL A 44 13.06 28.90 -22.85
CA VAL A 44 11.74 29.37 -22.42
C VAL A 44 11.91 30.62 -21.57
N LYS A 45 11.62 31.76 -22.20
CA LYS A 45 11.42 33.08 -21.59
C LYS A 45 10.32 33.00 -20.50
N PRO A 46 10.50 33.57 -19.30
CA PRO A 46 9.45 33.57 -18.29
C PRO A 46 8.34 34.56 -18.67
N GLU A 47 7.20 34.03 -19.12
CA GLU A 47 5.98 34.83 -19.28
C GLU A 47 5.27 34.94 -17.92
N ASN A 48 5.41 36.11 -17.32
CA ASN A 48 4.67 36.55 -16.16
C ASN A 48 3.17 36.63 -16.51
N ARG A 49 2.37 35.65 -16.10
CA ARG A 49 0.90 35.74 -16.08
C ARG A 49 0.37 35.60 -14.67
N ASN A 50 0.49 36.71 -13.94
CA ASN A 50 -0.43 37.02 -12.88
C ASN A 50 -1.76 37.49 -13.51
N LEU A 51 -2.66 36.55 -13.77
CA LEU A 51 -4.06 36.82 -14.11
C LEU A 51 -4.91 35.84 -13.31
N GLN A 52 -5.33 36.25 -12.11
CA GLN A 52 -6.55 35.74 -11.51
C GLN A 52 -7.69 35.91 -12.55
N PRO A 53 -8.41 34.85 -12.93
CA PRO A 53 -9.67 35.05 -13.61
C PRO A 53 -10.67 35.53 -12.57
N ALA A 54 -11.10 36.78 -12.71
CA ALA A 54 -12.34 37.27 -12.14
C ALA A 54 -13.46 36.23 -12.36
N GLY A 55 -14.19 35.90 -11.31
CA GLY A 55 -15.23 34.87 -11.30
C GLY A 55 -16.23 35.05 -12.43
N LYS A 56 -16.04 34.32 -13.53
CA LYS A 56 -17.06 34.14 -14.56
C LYS A 56 -18.13 33.22 -13.99
N SER A 57 -19.27 33.80 -13.67
CA SER A 57 -20.51 33.05 -13.47
C SER A 57 -20.81 32.25 -14.74
N LEU A 58 -20.52 30.95 -14.71
CA LEU A 58 -20.87 30.01 -15.78
C LEU A 58 -22.37 30.12 -16.10
N THR A 59 -22.68 30.14 -17.39
CA THR A 59 -24.07 30.12 -17.86
C THR A 59 -24.73 28.79 -17.48
N LYS A 60 -26.07 28.76 -17.40
CA LYS A 60 -26.83 27.55 -17.03
C LYS A 60 -26.50 26.35 -17.96
N ALA A 61 -26.23 26.60 -19.24
CA ALA A 61 -25.85 25.56 -20.20
C ALA A 61 -24.44 25.01 -19.94
N GLU A 62 -23.46 25.88 -19.63
CA GLU A 62 -22.09 25.45 -19.31
C GLU A 62 -22.05 24.62 -18.01
N LYS A 63 -22.82 25.01 -16.98
CA LYS A 63 -22.95 24.24 -15.75
C LYS A 63 -23.52 22.84 -15.98
N VAL A 64 -24.50 22.69 -16.87
CA VAL A 64 -25.11 21.39 -17.21
C VAL A 64 -24.12 20.50 -17.96
N THR A 65 -23.35 21.06 -18.91
CA THR A 65 -22.33 20.31 -19.65
C THR A 65 -21.17 19.88 -18.74
N GLU A 66 -20.70 20.76 -17.85
CA GLU A 66 -19.66 20.43 -16.87
C GLU A 66 -20.13 19.36 -15.89
N GLN A 67 -21.36 19.45 -15.39
CA GLN A 67 -21.95 18.44 -14.52
C GLN A 67 -22.08 17.08 -15.22
N LYS A 68 -22.53 17.05 -16.48
CA LYS A 68 -22.62 15.81 -17.27
C LYS A 68 -21.24 15.19 -17.48
N ASN A 69 -20.26 15.98 -17.90
CA ASN A 69 -18.89 15.51 -18.09
C ASN A 69 -18.28 14.98 -16.78
N ASN A 70 -18.64 15.58 -15.64
CA ASN A 70 -18.19 15.10 -14.34
C ASN A 70 -18.77 13.72 -14.02
N ARG A 71 -20.07 13.52 -14.29
CA ARG A 71 -20.75 12.24 -14.07
C ARG A 71 -20.22 11.13 -14.99
N ASP A 72 -19.94 11.44 -16.25
CA ASP A 72 -19.39 10.46 -17.19
C ASP A 72 -17.98 10.00 -16.75
N ARG A 73 -17.15 10.93 -16.27
CA ARG A 73 -15.82 10.60 -15.69
C ARG A 73 -15.94 9.80 -14.39
N GLU A 74 -16.84 10.19 -13.50
CA GLU A 74 -17.13 9.48 -12.24
C GLU A 74 -17.46 8.00 -12.51
N VAL A 75 -18.37 7.74 -13.46
CA VAL A 75 -18.76 6.37 -13.82
C VAL A 75 -17.58 5.57 -14.37
N VAL A 76 -16.71 6.18 -15.18
CA VAL A 76 -15.52 5.52 -15.72
C VAL A 76 -14.51 5.19 -14.63
N ASP A 77 -14.23 6.14 -13.72
CA ASP A 77 -13.25 5.95 -12.64
C ASP A 77 -13.76 4.91 -11.63
N TYR A 78 -15.02 4.98 -11.21
CA TYR A 78 -15.66 3.98 -10.37
C TYR A 78 -15.58 2.59 -11.01
N LYS A 79 -16.01 2.47 -12.28
CA LYS A 79 -15.96 1.20 -13.02
C LYS A 79 -14.54 0.64 -13.11
N SER A 80 -13.53 1.50 -13.30
CA SER A 80 -12.13 1.05 -13.33
C SER A 80 -11.71 0.38 -12.02
N ILE A 81 -12.09 0.95 -10.87
CA ILE A 81 -11.79 0.36 -9.55
C ILE A 81 -12.56 -0.96 -9.38
N LYS A 82 -13.86 -0.99 -9.72
CA LYS A 82 -14.68 -2.22 -9.67
C LYS A 82 -14.11 -3.34 -10.54
N ASP A 83 -13.71 -3.01 -11.77
CA ASP A 83 -13.19 -3.98 -12.73
C ASP A 83 -11.86 -4.57 -12.25
N ARG A 84 -10.98 -3.76 -11.66
CA ARG A 84 -9.73 -4.25 -11.03
C ARG A 84 -10.05 -5.24 -9.92
N GLU A 85 -10.96 -4.89 -9.01
CA GLU A 85 -11.38 -5.76 -7.91
C GLU A 85 -11.99 -7.07 -8.42
N LYS A 86 -12.78 -7.02 -9.50
CA LYS A 86 -13.37 -8.22 -10.10
C LYS A 86 -12.34 -9.12 -10.78
N SER A 87 -11.40 -8.53 -11.53
CA SER A 87 -10.39 -9.28 -12.28
C SER A 87 -9.31 -9.88 -11.38
N MET A 88 -9.03 -9.22 -10.27
CA MET A 88 -8.00 -9.57 -9.32
C MET A 88 -8.46 -9.08 -7.94
N PRO A 89 -9.26 -9.87 -7.22
CA PRO A 89 -9.72 -9.51 -5.87
C PRO A 89 -8.54 -9.13 -4.99
N TYR A 90 -8.67 -8.14 -4.12
CA TYR A 90 -7.53 -7.77 -3.26
C TYR A 90 -7.22 -8.86 -2.24
N ALA A 91 -8.28 -9.53 -1.77
CA ALA A 91 -8.22 -10.63 -0.84
C ALA A 91 -9.19 -11.73 -1.26
N GLY A 92 -8.83 -12.97 -0.91
CA GLY A 92 -9.56 -14.17 -1.29
C GLY A 92 -9.17 -15.35 -0.42
N LEU A 93 -9.92 -16.43 -0.55
CA LEU A 93 -9.57 -17.69 0.12
C LEU A 93 -8.34 -18.31 -0.55
N VAL A 94 -7.27 -18.46 0.22
CA VAL A 94 -6.09 -19.26 -0.09
C VAL A 94 -6.12 -20.43 0.88
N SER A 95 -6.40 -21.63 0.36
CA SER A 95 -6.75 -22.79 1.19
C SER A 95 -8.01 -22.54 2.04
N ASP A 96 -7.92 -22.65 3.37
CA ASP A 96 -9.04 -22.47 4.29
C ASP A 96 -9.11 -21.03 4.87
N ASP A 97 -8.25 -20.14 4.37
CA ASP A 97 -7.95 -18.88 5.01
C ASP A 97 -8.05 -17.69 4.05
N TYR A 98 -8.52 -16.55 4.57
CA TYR A 98 -8.66 -15.33 3.78
C TYR A 98 -7.36 -14.53 3.79
N GLU A 99 -6.70 -14.43 2.64
CA GLU A 99 -5.40 -13.79 2.48
C GLU A 99 -5.44 -12.68 1.43
N ARG A 100 -4.53 -11.71 1.55
CA ARG A 100 -4.25 -10.75 0.47
C ARG A 100 -3.58 -11.49 -0.68
N ILE A 101 -4.19 -11.44 -1.86
CA ILE A 101 -3.69 -12.13 -3.06
C ILE A 101 -2.99 -11.19 -4.05
N ILE A 102 -2.97 -9.89 -3.76
CA ILE A 102 -2.28 -8.87 -4.55
C ILE A 102 -0.96 -8.41 -3.91
N SER A 103 -0.07 -7.88 -4.75
CA SER A 103 1.19 -7.28 -4.29
C SER A 103 0.95 -5.96 -3.54
N LEU A 104 1.95 -5.53 -2.77
CA LEU A 104 1.92 -4.25 -2.08
C LEU A 104 1.84 -3.04 -3.03
N ASP A 105 2.48 -3.10 -4.20
CA ASP A 105 2.39 -2.01 -5.20
C ASP A 105 0.98 -1.92 -5.82
N GLU A 106 0.35 -3.05 -6.14
CA GLU A 106 -1.03 -3.06 -6.61
C GLU A 106 -1.99 -2.55 -5.53
N LEU A 107 -1.80 -2.96 -4.27
CA LEU A 107 -2.60 -2.46 -3.14
C LEU A 107 -2.43 -0.94 -2.97
N ALA A 108 -1.20 -0.43 -3.05
CA ALA A 108 -0.94 1.01 -3.03
C ALA A 108 -1.63 1.74 -4.20
N GLY A 109 -1.64 1.13 -5.40
CA GLY A 109 -2.37 1.64 -6.56
C GLY A 109 -3.89 1.75 -6.33
N ARG A 110 -4.50 0.76 -5.67
CA ARG A 110 -5.93 0.80 -5.32
C ARG A 110 -6.23 1.86 -4.27
N ILE A 111 -5.37 2.00 -3.27
CA ILE A 111 -5.49 3.07 -2.27
C ILE A 111 -5.44 4.44 -2.97
N ALA A 112 -4.43 4.69 -3.81
CA ALA A 112 -4.32 5.93 -4.54
C ALA A 112 -5.56 6.24 -5.41
N ALA A 113 -6.10 5.22 -6.11
CA ALA A 113 -7.30 5.35 -6.92
C ALA A 113 -8.55 5.73 -6.09
N THR A 114 -8.73 5.09 -4.93
CA THR A 114 -9.85 5.42 -4.03
C THR A 114 -9.72 6.81 -3.40
N TYR A 115 -8.50 7.24 -3.03
CA TYR A 115 -8.24 8.62 -2.60
C TYR A 115 -8.63 9.63 -3.68
N LYS A 116 -8.15 9.41 -4.91
CA LYS A 116 -8.45 10.28 -6.05
C LYS A 116 -9.96 10.36 -6.32
N PHE A 117 -10.66 9.23 -6.32
CA PHE A 117 -12.10 9.21 -6.53
C PHE A 117 -12.85 10.04 -5.49
N LEU A 118 -12.51 9.90 -4.21
CA LEU A 118 -13.16 10.61 -3.11
C LEU A 118 -12.88 12.13 -3.13
N GLU A 119 -11.72 12.52 -3.66
CA GLU A 119 -11.34 13.92 -3.86
C GLU A 119 -12.06 14.54 -5.06
N ASP A 120 -12.07 13.84 -6.21
CA ASP A 120 -12.67 14.33 -7.45
C ASP A 120 -14.22 14.34 -7.39
N TYR A 121 -14.82 13.39 -6.65
CA TYR A 121 -16.28 13.18 -6.60
C TYR A 121 -16.83 13.14 -5.16
N PRO A 122 -16.70 14.23 -4.37
CA PRO A 122 -17.06 14.24 -2.94
C PRO A 122 -18.56 14.08 -2.64
N ALA A 123 -19.41 14.24 -3.67
CA ALA A 123 -20.87 14.08 -3.63
C ALA A 123 -21.35 12.85 -4.41
N SER A 124 -20.45 11.95 -4.81
CA SER A 124 -20.79 10.69 -5.48
C SER A 124 -21.76 9.86 -4.63
N PRO A 125 -22.77 9.21 -5.22
CA PRO A 125 -23.57 8.19 -4.53
C PRO A 125 -22.72 6.99 -4.08
N ASP A 126 -21.58 6.74 -4.72
CA ASP A 126 -20.69 5.60 -4.43
C ASP A 126 -19.61 5.92 -3.37
N LYS A 127 -19.66 7.12 -2.79
CA LYS A 127 -18.68 7.61 -1.80
C LYS A 127 -18.52 6.67 -0.60
N GLU A 128 -19.60 6.11 -0.09
CA GLU A 128 -19.56 5.21 1.07
C GLU A 128 -18.79 3.93 0.75
N GLU A 129 -19.06 3.31 -0.40
CA GLU A 129 -18.35 2.11 -0.85
C GLU A 129 -16.86 2.41 -1.08
N MET A 130 -16.53 3.51 -1.75
CA MET A 130 -15.12 3.89 -1.99
C MET A 130 -14.40 4.24 -0.70
N THR A 131 -15.10 4.83 0.28
CA THR A 131 -14.55 5.09 1.62
C THR A 131 -14.23 3.78 2.35
N ARG A 132 -15.15 2.80 2.29
CA ARG A 132 -14.95 1.48 2.88
C ARG A 132 -13.72 0.79 2.26
N TRP A 133 -13.66 0.70 0.94
CA TRP A 133 -12.52 0.10 0.23
C TRP A 133 -11.20 0.80 0.53
N ARG A 134 -11.17 2.14 0.53
CA ARG A 134 -9.99 2.89 0.95
C ARG A 134 -9.54 2.50 2.35
N ASN A 135 -10.47 2.39 3.31
CA ASN A 135 -10.14 2.07 4.69
C ASN A 135 -9.60 0.63 4.83
N GLU A 136 -10.26 -0.35 4.19
CA GLU A 136 -9.83 -1.75 4.18
C GLU A 136 -8.43 -1.89 3.56
N TYR A 137 -8.24 -1.36 2.35
CA TYR A 137 -6.96 -1.42 1.66
C TYR A 137 -5.85 -0.74 2.45
N LEU A 138 -6.13 0.44 2.99
CA LEU A 138 -5.16 1.20 3.77
C LEU A 138 -4.80 0.47 5.08
N HIS A 139 -5.78 -0.15 5.74
CA HIS A 139 -5.49 -0.96 6.93
C HIS A 139 -4.51 -2.08 6.60
N ASP A 140 -4.86 -2.91 5.62
CA ASP A 140 -4.02 -4.03 5.20
C ASP A 140 -2.64 -3.59 4.68
N TYR A 141 -2.54 -2.40 4.09
CA TYR A 141 -1.26 -1.86 3.62
C TYR A 141 -0.38 -1.35 4.77
N LEU A 142 -0.95 -0.64 5.76
CA LEU A 142 -0.18 -0.02 6.83
C LEU A 142 0.17 -0.98 7.96
N SER A 143 -0.72 -1.89 8.34
CA SER A 143 -0.47 -2.87 9.41
C SER A 143 -0.16 -4.26 8.87
N GLY A 144 -0.51 -4.56 7.62
CA GLY A 144 -0.58 -5.93 7.13
C GLY A 144 -1.91 -6.59 7.48
N ASN A 145 -2.13 -7.80 6.96
CA ASN A 145 -3.23 -8.64 7.41
C ASN A 145 -2.77 -9.43 8.64
N TYR A 146 -3.47 -9.23 9.76
CA TYR A 146 -3.11 -9.75 11.09
C TYR A 146 -2.83 -11.25 11.14
N LYS A 147 -3.45 -12.03 10.24
CA LYS A 147 -3.40 -13.50 10.29
C LYS A 147 -2.27 -14.11 9.43
N TYR A 148 -1.85 -13.45 8.34
CA TYR A 148 -0.91 -14.04 7.36
C TYR A 148 0.22 -13.16 6.87
N THR A 149 0.02 -11.83 6.82
CA THR A 149 1.00 -10.92 6.21
C THR A 149 1.13 -9.65 7.04
N SER A 150 1.72 -9.75 8.22
CA SER A 150 2.00 -8.56 9.04
C SER A 150 3.09 -7.70 8.41
N SER A 151 2.95 -6.38 8.53
CA SER A 151 4.00 -5.43 8.16
C SER A 151 5.19 -5.46 9.12
N PHE A 152 5.05 -6.08 10.29
CA PHE A 152 6.05 -6.14 11.35
C PHE A 152 6.20 -7.54 11.97
N GLN A 153 7.34 -7.79 12.59
CA GLN A 153 7.67 -9.04 13.26
C GLN A 153 7.02 -9.10 14.65
N TRP A 154 5.77 -9.56 14.71
CA TRP A 154 5.05 -9.69 15.99
C TRP A 154 5.32 -11.02 16.69
N MET A 155 5.60 -12.09 15.94
CA MET A 155 5.80 -13.45 16.45
C MET A 155 7.01 -13.60 17.38
N ASP A 156 8.07 -12.82 17.16
CA ASP A 156 9.28 -12.83 17.99
C ASP A 156 9.28 -11.71 19.05
N GLY A 157 8.20 -10.91 19.12
CA GLY A 157 8.05 -9.78 20.04
C GLY A 157 8.90 -8.56 19.70
N SER A 158 9.69 -8.57 18.63
CA SER A 158 10.57 -7.44 18.25
C SER A 158 9.78 -6.22 17.77
N ASN A 159 8.61 -6.46 17.18
CA ASN A 159 7.75 -5.49 16.51
C ASN A 159 8.47 -4.67 15.42
N VAL A 160 9.57 -5.19 14.88
CA VAL A 160 10.34 -4.49 13.84
C VAL A 160 9.61 -4.60 12.51
N PHE A 161 9.49 -3.49 11.78
CA PHE A 161 8.92 -3.50 10.44
C PHE A 161 9.76 -4.34 9.48
N SER A 162 9.08 -5.13 8.65
CA SER A 162 9.70 -5.85 7.56
C SER A 162 10.29 -4.87 6.54
N LYS A 163 11.44 -5.24 5.96
CA LYS A 163 12.13 -4.41 4.94
C LYS A 163 11.28 -4.22 3.68
N GLU A 164 10.48 -5.22 3.33
CA GLU A 164 9.60 -5.18 2.16
C GLU A 164 8.55 -4.08 2.28
N TYR A 165 7.85 -4.02 3.42
CA TYR A 165 6.85 -2.97 3.65
C TYR A 165 7.49 -1.59 3.73
N LEU A 166 8.61 -1.44 4.45
CA LEU A 166 9.33 -0.15 4.49
C LEU A 166 9.71 0.33 3.08
N LYS A 167 10.21 -0.57 2.24
CA LYS A 167 10.51 -0.24 0.84
C LYS A 167 9.27 0.15 0.07
N SER A 168 8.18 -0.62 0.19
CA SER A 168 6.92 -0.31 -0.51
C SER A 168 6.37 1.06 -0.10
N TYR A 169 6.46 1.44 1.17
CA TYR A 169 6.03 2.75 1.64
C TYR A 169 6.85 3.87 1.02
N GLU A 170 8.18 3.77 1.00
CA GLU A 170 9.05 4.78 0.40
C GLU A 170 8.83 4.90 -1.12
N ASP A 171 8.71 3.77 -1.82
CA ASP A 171 8.45 3.77 -3.27
C ASP A 171 7.08 4.40 -3.58
N SER A 172 6.04 4.05 -2.81
CA SER A 172 4.69 4.57 -3.02
C SER A 172 4.58 6.05 -2.65
N LYS A 173 5.29 6.49 -1.61
CA LYS A 173 5.37 7.88 -1.20
C LYS A 173 5.93 8.77 -2.32
N GLU A 174 6.99 8.33 -2.99
CA GLU A 174 7.54 9.07 -4.14
C GLU A 174 6.62 8.98 -5.36
N LYS A 175 6.09 7.79 -5.67
CA LYS A 175 5.17 7.58 -6.81
C LYS A 175 3.90 8.43 -6.73
N TYR A 176 3.36 8.63 -5.53
CA TYR A 176 2.12 9.38 -5.28
C TYR A 176 2.38 10.75 -4.62
N LYS A 177 3.57 11.31 -4.83
CA LYS A 177 3.94 12.64 -4.32
C LYS A 177 2.96 13.72 -4.76
N GLY A 178 2.58 14.59 -3.83
CA GLY A 178 1.61 15.66 -4.07
C GLY A 178 0.14 15.23 -3.97
N THR A 179 -0.14 13.96 -3.68
CA THR A 179 -1.50 13.48 -3.39
C THR A 179 -1.73 13.34 -1.88
N ALA A 180 -3.00 13.23 -1.45
CA ALA A 180 -3.34 12.95 -0.06
C ALA A 180 -2.76 11.62 0.46
N PHE A 181 -2.69 10.59 -0.39
CA PHE A 181 -2.07 9.32 -0.02
C PHE A 181 -0.56 9.44 0.16
N GLY A 182 0.12 10.16 -0.75
CA GLY A 182 1.57 10.42 -0.61
C GLY A 182 1.90 11.20 0.66
N ALA A 183 1.09 12.21 1.01
CA ALA A 183 1.25 12.97 2.26
C ALA A 183 1.08 12.08 3.50
N LEU A 184 0.07 11.20 3.51
CA LEU A 184 -0.13 10.23 4.59
C LEU A 184 1.08 9.30 4.75
N LEU A 185 1.65 8.81 3.64
CA LEU A 185 2.83 7.95 3.68
C LEU A 185 4.08 8.69 4.15
N GLU A 186 4.23 9.98 3.84
CA GLU A 186 5.30 10.82 4.38
C GLU A 186 5.20 10.95 5.91
N GLU A 187 4.00 11.25 6.42
CA GLU A 187 3.76 11.28 7.88
C GLU A 187 4.04 9.92 8.52
N TYR A 188 3.55 8.84 7.91
CA TYR A 188 3.68 7.48 8.44
C TYR A 188 5.13 7.00 8.47
N THR A 189 5.85 7.13 7.35
CA THR A 189 7.26 6.70 7.24
C THR A 189 8.17 7.53 8.15
N THR A 190 7.89 8.83 8.31
CA THR A 190 8.58 9.69 9.28
C THR A 190 8.35 9.21 10.72
N LEU A 191 7.10 8.90 11.08
CA LEU A 191 6.77 8.38 12.40
C LEU A 191 7.47 7.05 12.67
N ILE A 192 7.42 6.10 11.73
CA ILE A 192 8.08 4.79 11.87
C ILE A 192 9.58 4.96 12.11
N LYS A 193 10.25 5.84 11.35
CA LYS A 193 11.69 6.10 11.51
C LYS A 193 12.01 6.70 12.88
N ASN A 194 11.22 7.66 13.34
CA ASN A 194 11.37 8.28 14.66
C ASN A 194 11.18 7.28 15.80
N GLU A 195 10.35 6.26 15.57
CA GLU A 195 10.07 5.19 16.52
C GLU A 195 11.01 3.96 16.32
N GLY A 196 12.12 4.15 15.59
CA GLY A 196 13.17 3.14 15.45
C GLY A 196 12.79 1.95 14.56
N ASN A 197 11.93 2.18 13.55
CA ASN A 197 11.38 1.17 12.65
C ASN A 197 10.60 0.07 13.37
N LYS A 198 9.86 0.42 14.43
CA LYS A 198 9.04 -0.51 15.22
C LYS A 198 7.57 -0.11 15.25
N MET A 199 6.70 -1.10 15.31
CA MET A 199 5.27 -0.91 15.57
C MET A 199 5.04 -0.59 17.06
N THR A 200 5.29 0.66 17.45
CA THR A 200 5.00 1.18 18.80
C THR A 200 3.53 1.58 18.95
N ASP A 201 3.10 1.91 20.16
CA ASP A 201 1.72 2.35 20.41
C ASP A 201 1.36 3.62 19.63
N LYS A 202 2.33 4.51 19.38
CA LYS A 202 2.12 5.70 18.54
C LYS A 202 1.90 5.34 17.08
N VAL A 203 2.69 4.40 16.55
CA VAL A 203 2.51 3.91 15.18
C VAL A 203 1.16 3.22 15.04
N ARG A 204 0.79 2.36 16.00
CA ARG A 204 -0.54 1.72 16.04
C ARG A 204 -1.68 2.73 16.11
N ALA A 205 -1.54 3.77 16.93
CA ALA A 205 -2.53 4.85 17.00
C ALA A 205 -2.65 5.62 15.68
N PHE A 206 -1.55 5.84 14.97
CA PHE A 206 -1.57 6.43 13.63
C PHE A 206 -2.35 5.54 12.65
N VAL A 207 -2.08 4.23 12.63
CA VAL A 207 -2.83 3.28 11.80
C VAL A 207 -4.32 3.35 12.13
N ASN A 208 -4.70 3.13 13.39
CA ASN A 208 -6.11 3.13 13.83
C ASN A 208 -6.86 4.44 13.54
N LYS A 209 -6.15 5.58 13.55
CA LYS A 209 -6.74 6.88 13.22
C LYS A 209 -7.07 7.00 11.72
N ASN A 210 -6.18 6.48 10.86
CA ASN A 210 -6.21 6.73 9.43
C ASN A 210 -6.84 5.59 8.62
N SER A 211 -6.78 4.37 9.12
CA SER A 211 -7.50 3.21 8.59
C SER A 211 -8.53 2.76 9.62
N LYS A 212 -9.79 2.71 9.22
CA LYS A 212 -10.82 2.08 10.05
C LYS A 212 -10.71 0.58 9.87
N ASP A 213 -10.46 -0.13 10.96
CA ASP A 213 -10.68 -1.55 11.01
C ASP A 213 -12.19 -1.80 11.02
N GLU A 214 -12.79 -2.02 9.86
CA GLU A 214 -14.16 -2.52 9.76
C GLU A 214 -14.23 -4.05 9.94
N GLN A 215 -13.09 -4.77 10.07
CA GLN A 215 -13.08 -6.20 10.39
C GLN A 215 -13.50 -6.51 11.84
N VAL A 216 -14.02 -5.53 12.59
CA VAL A 216 -15.01 -5.77 13.66
C VAL A 216 -16.21 -6.59 13.14
N ILE A 217 -16.42 -6.70 11.83
CA ILE A 217 -17.40 -7.59 11.18
C ILE A 217 -16.96 -9.07 11.17
N PHE A 218 -15.66 -9.38 11.27
CA PHE A 218 -15.13 -10.74 11.45
C PHE A 218 -14.55 -10.94 12.85
N LYS A 219 -15.33 -10.61 13.89
CA LYS A 219 -15.05 -11.12 15.24
C LYS A 219 -14.93 -12.64 15.16
N LEU A 220 -13.71 -13.15 15.26
CA LEU A 220 -13.50 -14.56 15.52
C LEU A 220 -14.29 -14.91 16.80
N PRO A 221 -15.04 -16.03 16.81
CA PRO A 221 -15.76 -16.44 18.00
C PRO A 221 -14.76 -16.62 19.17
N ASN A 222 -15.14 -16.06 20.32
CA ASN A 222 -14.41 -16.19 21.59
C ASN A 222 -14.21 -17.64 22.00
#